data_AF-A0A661PQY1-F1
#
_entry.id   AF-A0A661PQY1-F1
#
_cell.length_a   1.000
_cell.length_b   1.000
_cell.length_c   1.000
_cell.angle_alpha   90.00
_cell.angle_beta   90.00
_cell.angle_gamma   90.00
#
_symmetry.space_group_name_H-M   'P 1'
#
loop_
_entity.id
_entity.type
_entity.pdbx_description
1 polymer ?
#
loop_
_entity_poly.entity_id
_entity_poly.type
_entity_poly.pdbx_seq_one_letter_code
_entity_poly.pdbx_strand_id
1 'polypeptide(L)'
;VSGTTTYLNTEELLVEDNIITLNHTFSGVPSLDAGIEVERGNEDRAQLLWDESLDRWIAGVSGTFVADDDVLVLRSEIADFSTDADLIAASGVLQTDIDSRVLRAGDTMSGDLNLATGIDIQPVVSGTSDIGAVSTPLAELHVDQGFNYNAPSLDDHIANKAYVDAQVSSAAIEVQESDVTVTGSASILNFGDGFSVANDGGGKVSITLDAAEGQFMDLINDQTASGIKTFADGIILGSLSEPTTATGTGTVGDIRWADDYIYVAVATDTWKRVAIASF
;
A
#
# COMPACT_ATOMS: atom_id res chain seq x y z
N VAL A 1 -48.90 35.01 88.29
CA VAL A 1 -49.50 36.24 87.71
C VAL A 1 -50.61 35.80 86.76
N SER A 2 -51.80 36.42 86.80
CA SER A 2 -52.89 36.14 85.86
C SER A 2 -53.33 37.45 85.21
N GLY A 3 -53.11 37.57 83.90
CA GLY A 3 -53.38 38.77 83.10
C GLY A 3 -52.90 38.56 81.67
N THR A 4 -53.20 39.49 80.76
CA THR A 4 -52.80 39.42 79.34
C THR A 4 -51.36 39.90 79.10
N THR A 5 -50.76 40.62 80.05
CA THR A 5 -49.39 41.11 79.97
C THR A 5 -48.79 41.15 81.37
N THR A 6 -47.53 40.74 81.50
CA THR A 6 -46.75 40.85 82.73
C THR A 6 -45.55 41.75 82.46
N TYR A 7 -45.34 42.76 83.29
CA TYR A 7 -44.14 43.60 83.25
C TYR A 7 -43.25 43.25 84.44
N LEU A 8 -41.99 42.92 84.18
CA LEU A 8 -40.97 42.69 85.19
C LEU A 8 -39.84 43.70 84.97
N ASN A 9 -39.55 44.52 85.98
CA ASN A 9 -38.44 45.48 85.93
C ASN A 9 -37.18 44.82 86.51
N THR A 10 -36.39 44.19 85.64
CA THR A 10 -35.11 43.56 85.98
C THR A 10 -34.07 43.92 84.93
N GLU A 11 -32.80 44.01 85.33
CA GLU A 11 -31.69 44.22 84.40
C GLU A 11 -31.31 42.92 83.69
N GLU A 12 -31.40 41.78 84.39
CA GLU A 12 -31.09 40.45 83.87
C GLU A 12 -32.23 39.48 84.23
N LEU A 13 -32.61 38.62 83.28
CA LEU A 13 -33.54 37.53 83.50
C LEU A 13 -32.77 36.20 83.36
N LEU A 14 -32.48 35.57 84.49
CA LEU A 14 -31.88 34.25 84.54
C LEU A 14 -32.97 33.18 84.65
N VAL A 15 -32.94 32.20 83.75
CA VAL A 15 -33.88 31.07 83.73
C VAL A 15 -33.09 29.79 83.98
N GLU A 16 -33.39 29.08 85.07
CA GLU A 16 -32.73 27.81 85.41
C GLU A 16 -33.27 26.63 84.59
N ASP A 17 -34.48 26.76 84.06
CA ASP A 17 -35.07 25.72 83.21
C ASP A 17 -34.36 25.64 81.86
N ASN A 18 -34.11 24.42 81.39
CA ASN A 18 -33.44 24.17 80.11
C ASN A 18 -34.31 24.50 78.88
N ILE A 19 -35.65 24.59 79.05
CA ILE A 19 -36.61 24.76 77.95
C ILE A 19 -37.61 25.85 78.32
N ILE A 20 -37.74 26.86 77.47
CA ILE A 20 -38.80 27.87 77.54
C ILE A 20 -39.92 27.46 76.57
N THR A 21 -41.11 27.16 77.11
CA THR A 21 -42.28 26.79 76.29
C THR A 21 -43.13 28.04 76.02
N LEU A 22 -43.19 28.45 74.75
CA LEU A 22 -44.08 29.51 74.28
C LEU A 22 -45.44 28.91 73.86
N ASN A 23 -46.50 29.71 73.89
CA ASN A 23 -47.87 29.29 73.54
C ASN A 23 -48.37 28.03 74.29
N HIS A 24 -47.94 27.83 75.55
CA HIS A 24 -48.21 26.59 76.31
C HIS A 24 -49.70 26.22 76.48
N THR A 25 -50.62 27.17 76.31
CA THR A 25 -52.08 26.96 76.41
C THR A 25 -52.73 26.64 75.06
N PHE A 26 -51.99 26.67 73.95
CA PHE A 26 -52.54 26.40 72.62
C PHE A 26 -52.93 24.92 72.45
N SER A 27 -53.97 24.67 71.65
CA SER A 27 -54.40 23.31 71.28
C SER A 27 -55.05 23.33 69.89
N GLY A 28 -54.96 22.22 69.15
CA GLY A 28 -55.49 22.11 67.79
C GLY A 28 -54.40 22.17 66.71
N VAL A 29 -54.79 22.55 65.49
CA VAL A 29 -53.85 22.72 64.37
C VAL A 29 -53.01 23.98 64.60
N PRO A 30 -51.68 23.88 64.65
CA PRO A 30 -50.79 25.03 64.85
C PRO A 30 -51.09 26.18 63.89
N SER A 31 -51.27 27.38 64.46
CA SER A 31 -51.62 28.58 63.68
C SER A 31 -51.19 29.88 64.36
N LEU A 32 -50.45 29.80 65.47
CA LEU A 32 -50.02 30.94 66.25
C LEU A 32 -48.50 30.96 66.30
N ASP A 33 -47.92 31.97 65.65
CA ASP A 33 -46.49 32.25 65.73
C ASP A 33 -46.09 32.59 67.17
N ALA A 34 -44.85 32.25 67.52
CA ALA A 34 -44.32 32.49 68.87
C ALA A 34 -42.85 32.85 68.80
N GLY A 35 -42.40 33.80 69.61
CA GLY A 35 -41.02 34.26 69.53
C GLY A 35 -40.54 35.09 70.71
N ILE A 36 -39.27 35.46 70.62
CA ILE A 36 -38.60 36.38 71.54
C ILE A 36 -38.28 37.65 70.76
N GLU A 37 -38.59 38.79 71.34
CA GLU A 37 -38.39 40.11 70.74
C GLU A 37 -37.49 40.99 71.59
N VAL A 38 -36.70 41.81 70.91
CA VAL A 38 -35.90 42.89 71.50
C VAL A 38 -36.41 44.23 70.99
N GLU A 39 -36.88 45.06 71.91
CA GLU A 39 -37.17 46.48 71.67
C GLU A 39 -35.86 47.28 71.56
N ARG A 40 -35.72 48.04 70.46
CA ARG A 40 -34.50 48.77 70.10
C ARG A 40 -34.71 50.29 70.07
N GLY A 41 -35.81 50.79 70.64
CA GLY A 41 -36.07 52.21 70.80
C GLY A 41 -36.84 52.79 69.61
N ASN A 42 -36.15 53.52 68.73
CA ASN A 42 -36.74 54.09 67.52
C ASN A 42 -36.46 53.27 66.25
N GLU A 43 -35.65 52.21 66.35
CA GLU A 43 -35.34 51.30 65.25
C GLU A 43 -36.32 50.13 65.20
N ASP A 44 -36.30 49.39 64.10
CA ASP A 44 -37.06 48.16 63.96
C ASP A 44 -36.63 47.11 65.00
N ARG A 45 -37.64 46.47 65.60
CA ARG A 45 -37.47 45.40 66.60
C ARG A 45 -36.73 44.21 65.99
N ALA A 46 -35.80 43.64 66.75
CA ALA A 46 -35.16 42.39 66.39
C ALA A 46 -35.93 41.23 67.03
N GLN A 47 -36.18 40.16 66.28
CA GLN A 47 -36.97 39.01 66.73
C GLN A 47 -36.34 37.69 66.31
N LEU A 48 -36.53 36.66 67.15
CA LEU A 48 -36.45 35.25 66.81
C LEU A 48 -37.88 34.68 66.90
N LEU A 49 -38.45 34.27 65.78
CA LEU A 49 -39.87 33.93 65.66
C LEU A 49 -40.03 32.54 65.03
N TRP A 50 -40.86 31.69 65.62
CA TRP A 50 -41.39 30.50 64.96
C TRP A 50 -42.61 30.93 64.13
N ASP A 51 -42.54 30.73 62.81
CA ASP A 51 -43.60 31.03 61.86
C ASP A 51 -44.31 29.73 61.45
N GLU A 52 -45.58 29.59 61.84
CA GLU A 52 -46.40 28.41 61.56
C GLU A 52 -46.81 28.30 60.07
N SER A 53 -46.78 29.41 59.33
CA SER A 53 -47.09 29.40 57.89
C SER A 53 -45.90 28.86 57.08
N LEU A 54 -44.68 29.09 57.55
CA LEU A 54 -43.43 28.64 56.92
C LEU A 54 -42.83 27.37 57.55
N ASP A 55 -43.39 26.92 58.67
CA ASP A 55 -42.96 25.76 59.46
C ASP A 55 -41.47 25.82 59.85
N ARG A 56 -41.01 27.00 60.32
CA ARG A 56 -39.60 27.22 60.69
C ARG A 56 -39.38 28.40 61.63
N TRP A 57 -38.20 28.39 62.25
CA TRP A 57 -37.64 29.56 62.93
C TRP A 57 -37.11 30.57 61.89
N ILE A 58 -37.50 31.83 62.06
CA ILE A 58 -36.95 32.99 61.37
C ILE A 58 -36.31 33.93 62.39
N ALA A 59 -35.21 34.57 62.01
CA ALA A 59 -34.54 35.57 62.83
C ALA A 59 -34.25 36.81 61.97
N GLY A 60 -34.46 38.00 62.53
CA GLY A 60 -34.24 39.24 61.79
C GLY A 60 -34.74 40.49 62.48
N VAL A 61 -34.72 41.61 61.77
CA VAL A 61 -35.37 42.85 62.17
C VAL A 61 -36.71 42.99 61.45
N SER A 62 -37.70 43.58 62.13
CA SER A 62 -39.04 43.79 61.57
C SER A 62 -38.98 44.44 60.18
N GLY A 63 -39.52 43.77 59.17
CA GLY A 63 -39.47 44.22 57.76
C GLY A 63 -38.29 43.67 56.94
N THR A 64 -37.34 42.97 57.56
CA THR A 64 -36.23 42.25 56.90
C THR A 64 -36.19 40.78 57.34
N PHE A 65 -37.35 40.22 57.69
CA PHE A 65 -37.48 38.79 57.90
C PHE A 65 -37.24 38.09 56.57
N VAL A 66 -36.04 37.56 56.39
CA VAL A 66 -35.74 36.70 55.25
C VAL A 66 -36.21 35.32 55.66
N ALA A 67 -37.32 34.88 55.07
CA ALA A 67 -37.76 33.49 55.07
C ALA A 67 -36.84 32.63 54.18
N ASP A 68 -35.54 32.89 54.19
CA ASP A 68 -34.61 32.12 53.39
C ASP A 68 -34.37 30.77 54.06
N ASP A 69 -34.25 29.73 53.24
CA ASP A 69 -33.74 28.40 53.62
C ASP A 69 -32.32 28.45 54.23
N ASP A 70 -31.68 29.62 54.25
CA ASP A 70 -30.23 29.78 54.34
C ASP A 70 -29.74 30.62 55.54
N VAL A 71 -30.60 30.95 56.50
CA VAL A 71 -30.24 31.84 57.62
C VAL A 71 -29.55 31.11 58.81
N LEU A 72 -29.26 29.81 58.71
CA LEU A 72 -28.34 29.16 59.65
C LEU A 72 -27.27 28.34 58.93
N VAL A 73 -26.20 29.04 58.56
CA VAL A 73 -24.90 28.45 58.19
C VAL A 73 -24.33 27.69 59.39
N LEU A 74 -24.73 26.43 59.54
CA LEU A 74 -23.92 25.39 60.15
C LEU A 74 -23.56 24.38 59.05
N ARG A 75 -22.63 24.84 58.19
CA ARG A 75 -21.99 24.17 57.04
C ARG A 75 -22.75 24.25 55.71
N SER A 76 -22.90 25.47 55.18
CA SER A 76 -23.28 25.72 53.78
C SER A 76 -22.15 25.47 52.77
N GLU A 77 -20.88 25.40 53.21
CA GLU A 77 -19.72 25.18 52.32
C GLU A 77 -19.74 23.84 51.53
N ILE A 78 -20.58 22.88 51.89
CA ILE A 78 -20.61 21.55 51.24
C ILE A 78 -21.77 21.39 50.25
N ALA A 79 -22.85 22.18 50.38
CA ALA A 79 -24.04 22.03 49.53
C ALA A 79 -23.98 22.87 48.24
N ASP A 80 -23.14 23.90 48.20
CA ASP A 80 -23.06 24.87 47.09
C ASP A 80 -21.88 24.64 46.14
N PHE A 81 -21.36 23.41 46.03
CA PHE A 81 -20.36 23.17 44.98
C PHE A 81 -21.04 23.16 43.60
N SER A 82 -22.27 22.65 43.47
CA SER A 82 -22.93 22.50 42.15
C SER A 82 -23.55 23.77 41.55
N THR A 83 -23.65 24.85 42.30
CA THR A 83 -24.36 26.09 41.90
C THR A 83 -23.47 27.34 41.92
N ASP A 84 -22.25 27.23 42.45
CA ASP A 84 -21.28 28.33 42.47
C ASP A 84 -20.81 28.70 41.04
N ALA A 85 -20.98 29.97 40.67
CA ALA A 85 -20.66 30.48 39.34
C ALA A 85 -19.18 30.29 38.98
N ASP A 86 -18.32 30.25 40.00
CA ASP A 86 -16.89 29.96 39.86
C ASP A 86 -16.63 28.48 39.52
N LEU A 87 -17.45 27.52 40.00
CA LEU A 87 -17.36 26.13 39.57
C LEU A 87 -17.95 25.92 38.17
N ILE A 88 -19.02 26.63 37.81
CA ILE A 88 -19.56 26.61 36.43
C ILE A 88 -18.53 27.21 35.45
N ALA A 89 -17.82 28.27 35.85
CA ALA A 89 -16.71 28.83 35.10
C ALA A 89 -15.52 27.86 35.03
N ALA A 90 -15.16 27.21 36.14
CA ALA A 90 -14.10 26.20 36.16
C ALA A 90 -14.47 24.97 35.33
N SER A 91 -15.72 24.52 35.34
CA SER A 91 -16.27 23.46 34.50
C SER A 91 -16.25 23.86 33.03
N GLY A 92 -16.62 25.10 32.70
CA GLY A 92 -16.51 25.65 31.34
C GLY A 92 -15.06 25.74 30.87
N VAL A 93 -14.13 26.12 31.73
CA VAL A 93 -12.68 26.16 31.45
C VAL A 93 -12.10 24.75 31.32
N LEU A 94 -12.51 23.80 32.18
CA LEU A 94 -12.11 22.39 32.10
C LEU A 94 -12.68 21.73 30.84
N GLN A 95 -13.92 22.03 30.48
CA GLN A 95 -14.54 21.56 29.24
C GLN A 95 -13.84 22.19 28.02
N THR A 96 -13.45 23.46 28.08
CA THR A 96 -12.68 24.15 27.03
C THR A 96 -11.25 23.58 26.93
N ASP A 97 -10.61 23.22 28.05
CA ASP A 97 -9.31 22.57 28.08
C ASP A 97 -9.39 21.16 27.49
N ILE A 98 -10.39 20.37 27.88
CA ILE A 98 -10.66 19.03 27.31
C ILE A 98 -10.97 19.14 25.82
N ASP A 99 -11.81 20.09 25.40
CA ASP A 99 -12.15 20.34 24.00
C ASP A 99 -10.93 20.82 23.19
N SER A 100 -9.96 21.48 23.82
CA SER A 100 -8.69 21.85 23.19
C SER A 100 -7.68 20.70 23.15
N ARG A 101 -7.83 19.70 24.02
CA ARG A 101 -6.91 18.57 24.18
C ARG A 101 -7.38 17.29 23.49
N VAL A 102 -8.66 17.16 23.20
CA VAL A 102 -9.26 16.04 22.45
C VAL A 102 -9.72 16.56 21.09
N LEU A 103 -8.95 16.24 20.04
CA LEU A 103 -9.31 16.54 18.65
C LEU A 103 -10.74 16.05 18.33
N ARG A 104 -11.57 16.95 17.81
CA ARG A 104 -12.85 16.59 17.20
C ARG A 104 -12.61 16.03 15.78
N ALA A 105 -13.64 15.38 15.23
CA ALA A 105 -13.63 14.96 13.83
C ALA A 105 -13.45 16.19 12.92
N GLY A 106 -12.34 16.23 12.18
CA GLY A 106 -12.00 17.32 11.26
C GLY A 106 -10.93 18.30 11.75
N ASP A 107 -10.39 18.14 12.96
CA ASP A 107 -9.27 18.96 13.44
C ASP A 107 -7.93 18.48 12.84
N THR A 108 -7.08 19.43 12.44
CA THR A 108 -5.72 19.16 11.92
C THR A 108 -4.71 19.43 13.04
N MET A 109 -3.93 18.43 13.44
CA MET A 109 -2.79 18.65 14.33
C MET A 109 -1.69 19.43 13.59
N SER A 110 -1.23 20.53 14.18
CA SER A 110 -0.01 21.22 13.73
C SER A 110 1.11 20.91 14.72
N GLY A 111 2.16 20.21 14.26
CA GLY A 111 3.28 19.72 15.08
C GLY A 111 3.38 18.20 15.15
N ASP A 112 4.37 17.70 15.89
CA ASP A 112 4.63 16.26 16.04
C ASP A 112 3.66 15.61 17.05
N LEU A 113 2.98 14.54 16.65
CA LEU A 113 2.24 13.66 17.56
C LEU A 113 3.21 12.63 18.18
N ASN A 114 3.62 12.83 19.43
CA ASN A 114 4.44 11.87 20.17
C ASN A 114 3.56 10.89 20.97
N LEU A 115 3.71 9.58 20.72
CA LEU A 115 2.88 8.53 21.32
C LEU A 115 3.73 7.63 22.20
N ALA A 116 3.19 7.21 23.35
CA ALA A 116 3.83 6.22 24.20
C ALA A 116 3.92 4.86 23.47
N THR A 117 4.91 4.06 23.84
CA THR A 117 5.06 2.71 23.29
C THR A 117 3.83 1.86 23.61
N GLY A 118 3.36 1.08 22.63
CA GLY A 118 2.22 0.16 22.80
C GLY A 118 0.83 0.75 22.57
N ILE A 119 0.72 1.98 22.07
CA ILE A 119 -0.55 2.51 21.56
C ILE A 119 -0.76 2.00 20.14
N ASP A 120 -1.80 1.18 19.94
CA ASP A 120 -2.25 0.74 18.62
C ASP A 120 -3.11 1.84 18.00
N ILE A 121 -2.60 2.49 16.95
CA ILE A 121 -3.35 3.51 16.21
C ILE A 121 -3.96 2.83 15.01
N GLN A 122 -5.29 2.83 14.95
CA GLN A 122 -6.08 2.39 13.80
C GLN A 122 -6.52 3.63 13.02
N PRO A 123 -5.68 4.23 12.16
CA PRO A 123 -6.06 5.43 11.43
C PRO A 123 -7.18 5.07 10.45
N VAL A 124 -8.38 5.59 10.67
CA VAL A 124 -9.43 5.59 9.63
C VAL A 124 -9.10 6.72 8.67
N VAL A 125 -8.32 6.43 7.63
CA VAL A 125 -8.01 7.39 6.56
C VAL A 125 -9.16 7.35 5.56
N SER A 126 -10.15 8.23 5.72
CA SER A 126 -11.24 8.38 4.75
C SER A 126 -10.83 9.34 3.63
N GLY A 127 -10.21 8.83 2.55
CA GLY A 127 -9.89 9.60 1.34
C GLY A 127 -8.55 9.24 0.70
N THR A 128 -8.29 9.75 -0.52
CA THR A 128 -6.98 9.73 -1.18
C THR A 128 -6.09 10.81 -0.55
N SER A 129 -5.60 10.57 0.67
CA SER A 129 -4.68 11.48 1.34
C SER A 129 -3.32 10.80 1.46
N ASP A 130 -2.37 11.33 0.70
CA ASP A 130 -0.97 10.92 0.62
C ASP A 130 -0.35 10.99 2.03
N ILE A 131 -0.04 9.85 2.63
CA ILE A 131 0.62 9.75 3.95
C ILE A 131 2.13 9.95 3.75
N GLY A 132 2.48 11.12 3.23
CA GLY A 132 3.85 11.59 3.04
C GLY A 132 4.54 11.01 1.81
N ALA A 133 4.88 11.90 0.87
CA ALA A 133 6.05 11.69 0.03
C ALA A 133 7.29 11.67 0.94
N VAL A 134 7.72 10.47 1.32
CA VAL A 134 8.94 10.25 2.11
C VAL A 134 10.13 10.64 1.25
N SER A 135 10.71 11.83 1.50
CA SER A 135 11.87 12.33 0.76
C SER A 135 13.21 11.80 1.29
N THR A 136 13.20 10.92 2.30
CA THR A 136 14.42 10.28 2.83
C THR A 136 14.22 8.77 3.06
N PRO A 137 15.10 7.90 2.54
CA PRO A 137 14.87 6.45 2.46
C PRO A 137 15.02 5.66 3.78
N LEU A 138 14.89 6.28 4.96
CA LEU A 138 15.26 5.64 6.24
C LEU A 138 14.19 5.64 7.35
N ALA A 139 12.95 6.01 7.05
CA ALA A 139 11.82 5.81 7.96
C ALA A 139 10.58 5.37 7.19
N GLU A 140 10.55 4.11 6.76
CA GLU A 140 9.32 3.52 6.25
C GLU A 140 8.33 3.30 7.39
N LEU A 141 7.12 3.85 7.21
CA LEU A 141 5.96 3.47 7.99
C LEU A 141 5.63 2.01 7.69
N HIS A 142 5.96 1.10 8.61
CA HIS A 142 5.52 -0.30 8.51
C HIS A 142 3.99 -0.37 8.70
N VAL A 143 3.24 -0.28 7.61
CA VAL A 143 1.81 -0.60 7.59
C VAL A 143 1.70 -2.10 7.34
N ASP A 144 1.39 -2.89 8.38
CA ASP A 144 1.33 -4.37 8.33
C ASP A 144 0.13 -4.93 7.54
N GLN A 145 -0.57 -4.10 6.76
CA GLN A 145 -1.65 -4.56 5.90
C GLN A 145 -1.55 -3.90 4.53
N GLY A 146 -1.03 -4.70 3.59
CA GLY A 146 -1.21 -4.59 2.15
C GLY A 146 -1.30 -3.16 1.62
N PHE A 147 -0.15 -2.58 1.28
CA PHE A 147 -0.14 -1.56 0.23
C PHE A 147 -0.82 -2.17 -0.98
N ASN A 148 -2.05 -1.73 -1.25
CA ASN A 148 -2.71 -1.95 -2.52
C ASN A 148 -1.92 -1.12 -3.53
N TYR A 149 -0.78 -1.64 -3.98
CA TYR A 149 -0.16 -1.14 -5.19
C TYR A 149 -1.21 -1.37 -6.26
N ASN A 150 -1.89 -0.31 -6.67
CA ASN A 150 -2.78 -0.38 -7.82
C ASN A 150 -1.99 -1.06 -8.94
N ALA A 151 -2.59 -2.09 -9.54
CA ALA A 151 -2.01 -2.67 -10.75
C ALA A 151 -1.66 -1.52 -11.71
N PRO A 152 -0.47 -1.55 -12.35
CA PRO A 152 -0.03 -0.47 -13.23
C PRO A 152 -1.17 -0.08 -14.18
N SER A 153 -1.38 1.22 -14.35
CA SER A 153 -2.43 1.70 -15.24
C SER A 153 -2.18 1.21 -16.66
N LEU A 154 -3.20 1.27 -17.52
CA LEU A 154 -3.02 0.99 -18.95
C LEU A 154 -1.90 1.87 -19.54
N ASP A 155 -1.78 3.10 -19.07
CA ASP A 155 -0.74 4.05 -19.48
C ASP A 155 0.66 3.62 -19.03
N ASP A 156 0.80 3.07 -17.81
CA ASP A 156 2.07 2.52 -17.31
C ASP A 156 2.50 1.28 -18.11
N HIS A 157 1.54 0.43 -18.46
CA HIS A 157 1.80 -0.73 -19.32
C HIS A 157 2.23 -0.30 -20.73
N ILE A 158 1.60 0.74 -21.29
CA ILE A 158 1.98 1.31 -22.59
C ILE A 158 3.39 1.92 -22.52
N ALA A 159 3.70 2.67 -21.46
CA ALA A 159 5.02 3.27 -21.27
C ALA A 159 6.13 2.22 -21.14
N ASN A 160 5.89 1.18 -20.34
CA ASN A 160 6.84 0.07 -20.20
C ASN A 160 7.04 -0.68 -21.52
N LYS A 161 5.96 -0.95 -22.27
CA LYS A 161 6.05 -1.59 -23.58
C LYS A 161 6.86 -0.74 -24.55
N ALA A 162 6.58 0.56 -24.64
CA ALA A 162 7.32 1.47 -25.51
C ALA A 162 8.81 1.53 -25.15
N TYR A 163 9.14 1.50 -23.85
CA TYR A 163 10.52 1.44 -23.39
C TYR A 163 11.21 0.14 -23.80
N VAL A 164 10.61 -1.02 -23.49
CA VAL A 164 11.17 -2.32 -23.86
C VAL A 164 11.34 -2.43 -25.36
N ASP A 165 10.31 -2.09 -26.14
CA ASP A 165 10.36 -2.09 -27.60
C ASP A 165 11.49 -1.18 -28.12
N ALA A 166 11.67 0.01 -27.55
CA ALA A 166 12.77 0.89 -27.93
C ALA A 166 14.14 0.27 -27.65
N GLN A 167 14.31 -0.43 -26.52
CA GLN A 167 15.57 -1.11 -26.18
C GLN A 167 15.84 -2.33 -27.08
N VAL A 168 14.81 -3.06 -27.52
CA VAL A 168 14.99 -4.28 -28.33
C VAL A 168 14.83 -4.06 -29.84
N SER A 169 14.32 -2.89 -30.27
CA SER A 169 14.10 -2.59 -31.69
C SER A 169 15.38 -2.54 -32.53
N SER A 170 16.52 -2.25 -31.90
CA SER A 170 17.85 -2.25 -32.51
C SER A 170 18.74 -3.39 -32.02
N ALA A 171 18.25 -4.20 -31.08
CA ALA A 171 18.98 -5.36 -30.58
C ALA A 171 18.89 -6.49 -31.61
N ALA A 172 19.94 -6.66 -32.41
CA ALA A 172 20.13 -7.93 -33.10
C ALA A 172 20.24 -9.04 -32.04
N ILE A 173 19.55 -10.16 -32.25
CA ILE A 173 19.82 -11.37 -31.46
C ILE A 173 21.22 -11.84 -31.87
N GLU A 174 22.24 -11.38 -31.17
CA GLU A 174 23.61 -11.84 -31.34
C GLU A 174 23.81 -13.07 -30.45
N VAL A 175 23.61 -14.26 -31.01
CA VAL A 175 24.07 -15.50 -30.36
C VAL A 175 25.57 -15.57 -30.58
N GLN A 176 26.34 -14.88 -29.74
CA GLN A 176 27.80 -14.89 -29.81
C GLN A 176 28.35 -16.15 -29.13
N GLU A 177 28.20 -17.30 -29.77
CA GLU A 177 29.12 -18.42 -29.56
C GLU A 177 30.33 -18.14 -30.46
N SER A 178 31.55 -18.47 -30.02
CA SER A 178 32.82 -17.96 -30.59
C SER A 178 33.01 -18.09 -32.12
N ASP A 179 32.17 -18.83 -32.83
CA ASP A 179 32.27 -19.09 -34.27
C ASP A 179 30.93 -18.98 -35.04
N VAL A 180 29.85 -18.44 -34.47
CA VAL A 180 28.52 -18.38 -35.13
C VAL A 180 27.89 -16.99 -35.02
N THR A 181 27.71 -16.31 -36.16
CA THR A 181 26.97 -15.04 -36.23
C THR A 181 25.63 -15.26 -36.93
N VAL A 182 24.53 -15.24 -36.18
CA VAL A 182 23.17 -15.31 -36.74
C VAL A 182 22.59 -13.90 -36.80
N THR A 183 22.72 -13.22 -37.94
CA THR A 183 22.08 -11.92 -38.14
C THR A 183 20.65 -12.10 -38.67
N GLY A 184 19.68 -11.65 -37.87
CA GLY A 184 18.26 -11.68 -38.20
C GLY A 184 17.97 -11.00 -39.54
N SER A 185 17.36 -11.76 -40.45
CA SER A 185 16.88 -11.45 -41.81
C SER A 185 17.66 -12.08 -42.97
N ALA A 186 18.80 -12.75 -42.74
CA ALA A 186 19.52 -13.48 -43.80
C ALA A 186 19.22 -14.99 -43.78
N SER A 187 18.86 -15.56 -44.94
CA SER A 187 18.48 -16.99 -45.15
C SER A 187 19.62 -18.00 -44.99
N ILE A 188 20.71 -17.63 -44.32
CA ILE A 188 21.97 -18.37 -44.25
C ILE A 188 22.46 -18.39 -42.81
N LEU A 189 22.59 -19.58 -42.24
CA LEU A 189 23.28 -19.80 -40.97
C LEU A 189 24.75 -20.07 -41.29
N ASN A 190 25.64 -19.15 -40.93
CA ASN A 190 27.07 -19.25 -41.21
C ASN A 190 27.82 -19.72 -39.96
N PHE A 191 28.59 -20.81 -40.07
CA PHE A 191 29.37 -21.39 -38.97
C PHE A 191 30.88 -21.08 -39.10
N GLY A 192 31.22 -19.99 -39.80
CA GLY A 192 32.61 -19.59 -40.07
C GLY A 192 33.08 -19.98 -41.48
N ASP A 193 34.39 -19.85 -41.72
CA ASP A 193 35.00 -20.18 -43.01
C ASP A 193 34.80 -21.67 -43.32
N GLY A 194 34.12 -21.94 -44.44
CA GLY A 194 34.01 -23.28 -44.99
C GLY A 194 32.87 -24.15 -44.46
N PHE A 195 31.85 -23.60 -43.78
CA PHE A 195 30.57 -24.28 -43.60
C PHE A 195 29.39 -23.31 -43.54
N SER A 196 28.54 -23.34 -44.56
CA SER A 196 27.27 -22.60 -44.57
C SER A 196 26.10 -23.49 -44.93
N VAL A 197 24.95 -23.21 -44.31
CA VAL A 197 23.68 -23.87 -44.61
C VAL A 197 22.69 -22.79 -45.05
N ALA A 198 22.20 -22.91 -46.29
CA ALA A 198 21.31 -21.94 -46.92
C ALA A 198 20.04 -22.62 -47.44
N ASN A 199 18.89 -21.97 -47.26
CA ASN A 199 17.66 -22.34 -47.96
C ASN A 199 17.58 -21.52 -49.25
N ASP A 200 17.51 -22.19 -50.39
CA ASP A 200 17.50 -21.54 -51.71
C ASP A 200 16.14 -20.92 -52.10
N GLY A 201 15.16 -20.97 -51.21
CA GLY A 201 13.81 -20.47 -51.44
C GLY A 201 12.91 -21.44 -52.20
N GLY A 202 13.40 -22.61 -52.59
CA GLY A 202 12.65 -23.68 -53.28
C GLY A 202 12.31 -24.87 -52.39
N GLY A 203 12.55 -24.79 -51.07
CA GLY A 203 12.39 -25.91 -50.13
C GLY A 203 13.56 -26.88 -50.11
N LYS A 204 14.67 -26.54 -50.77
CA LYS A 204 15.93 -27.28 -50.70
C LYS A 204 16.86 -26.61 -49.69
N VAL A 205 17.61 -27.44 -48.97
CA VAL A 205 18.66 -26.99 -48.06
C VAL A 205 19.99 -27.29 -48.73
N SER A 206 20.74 -26.24 -49.03
CA SER A 206 22.10 -26.31 -49.56
C SER A 206 23.08 -26.25 -48.42
N ILE A 207 23.96 -27.26 -48.33
CA ILE A 207 25.07 -27.29 -47.39
C ILE A 207 26.35 -27.05 -48.20
N THR A 208 27.03 -25.95 -47.95
CA THR A 208 28.25 -25.54 -48.63
C THR A 208 29.44 -25.73 -47.70
N LEU A 209 30.39 -26.59 -48.08
CA LEU A 209 31.69 -26.72 -47.42
C LEU A 209 32.74 -26.04 -48.31
N ASP A 210 32.97 -24.73 -48.12
CA ASP A 210 33.89 -23.96 -48.98
C ASP A 210 35.30 -23.92 -48.39
N ALA A 211 36.18 -24.80 -48.87
CA ALA A 211 37.61 -24.61 -48.74
C ALA A 211 38.21 -24.22 -50.10
N ALA A 212 37.98 -22.97 -50.52
CA ALA A 212 38.75 -22.16 -51.46
C ALA A 212 38.96 -22.65 -52.91
N GLU A 213 38.72 -23.90 -53.30
CA GLU A 213 38.82 -24.33 -54.70
C GLU A 213 37.70 -25.32 -55.05
N GLY A 214 36.80 -24.87 -55.92
CA GLY A 214 35.53 -25.53 -56.27
C GLY A 214 35.66 -26.99 -56.71
N GLN A 215 35.17 -27.90 -55.88
CA GLN A 215 34.77 -29.24 -56.28
C GLN A 215 33.41 -29.55 -55.65
N PHE A 216 32.38 -29.59 -56.49
CA PHE A 216 31.02 -29.91 -56.10
C PHE A 216 30.87 -31.43 -55.95
N MET A 217 30.33 -31.89 -54.82
CA MET A 217 29.53 -33.13 -54.83
C MET A 217 28.07 -32.70 -54.94
N ASP A 218 27.48 -32.85 -56.12
CA ASP A 218 26.02 -32.73 -56.30
C ASP A 218 25.38 -34.07 -55.90
N LEU A 219 24.87 -34.15 -54.67
CA LEU A 219 24.13 -35.33 -54.21
C LEU A 219 22.66 -35.19 -54.62
N ILE A 220 22.33 -35.66 -55.82
CA ILE A 220 20.95 -35.83 -56.27
C ILE A 220 20.38 -37.18 -55.78
N ASN A 221 19.09 -37.18 -55.40
CA ASN A 221 18.27 -38.36 -55.04
C ASN A 221 18.69 -39.16 -53.80
N ASP A 222 18.62 -38.51 -52.62
CA ASP A 222 18.65 -39.18 -51.30
C ASP A 222 19.86 -40.11 -51.08
N GLN A 223 21.03 -39.69 -51.58
CA GLN A 223 22.28 -40.42 -51.39
C GLN A 223 23.01 -39.91 -50.15
N THR A 224 23.42 -40.81 -49.27
CA THR A 224 24.26 -40.50 -48.11
C THR A 224 25.73 -40.72 -48.45
N ALA A 225 26.53 -39.66 -48.58
CA ALA A 225 27.98 -39.79 -48.65
C ALA A 225 28.56 -39.88 -47.23
N SER A 226 29.10 -41.04 -46.85
CA SER A 226 29.83 -41.22 -45.60
C SER A 226 31.32 -41.46 -45.86
N GLY A 227 32.17 -40.73 -45.12
CA GLY A 227 33.63 -40.82 -45.14
C GLY A 227 34.33 -39.86 -46.12
N ILE A 228 35.60 -39.54 -45.81
CA ILE A 228 36.48 -38.73 -46.68
C ILE A 228 36.72 -39.51 -47.96
N LYS A 229 36.17 -39.03 -49.09
CA LYS A 229 36.43 -39.57 -50.42
C LYS A 229 37.42 -38.64 -51.13
N THR A 230 38.70 -38.76 -50.79
CA THR A 230 39.78 -38.09 -51.50
C THR A 230 40.08 -38.86 -52.79
N PHE A 231 39.68 -38.30 -53.93
CA PHE A 231 40.18 -38.75 -55.22
C PHE A 231 41.46 -37.96 -55.51
N ALA A 232 42.60 -38.66 -55.58
CA ALA A 232 43.89 -38.03 -55.92
C ALA A 232 43.89 -37.46 -57.35
N ASP A 233 43.10 -38.07 -58.23
CA ASP A 233 42.73 -37.57 -59.56
C ASP A 233 41.21 -37.76 -59.71
N GLY A 234 40.49 -36.71 -60.12
CA GLY A 234 39.03 -36.71 -60.16
C GLY A 234 38.46 -37.82 -61.04
N ILE A 235 37.58 -38.66 -60.48
CA ILE A 235 36.78 -39.60 -61.29
C ILE A 235 35.66 -38.78 -61.92
N ILE A 236 35.74 -38.56 -63.23
CA ILE A 236 34.70 -37.87 -64.00
C ILE A 236 33.74 -38.92 -64.55
N LEU A 237 32.52 -38.98 -64.01
CA LEU A 237 31.43 -39.79 -64.55
C LEU A 237 30.76 -39.00 -65.68
N GLY A 238 31.26 -39.15 -66.90
CA GLY A 238 30.72 -38.51 -68.10
C GLY A 238 29.49 -39.24 -68.64
N SER A 239 28.57 -38.50 -69.28
CA SER A 239 27.31 -39.00 -69.84
C SER A 239 27.45 -40.16 -70.85
N LEU A 240 26.38 -40.97 -70.98
CA LEU A 240 26.16 -42.12 -71.88
C LEU A 240 26.43 -41.85 -73.38
N SER A 241 27.69 -41.74 -73.78
CA SER A 241 28.07 -41.85 -75.19
C SER A 241 29.45 -42.47 -75.29
N GLU A 242 29.57 -43.53 -76.09
CA GLU A 242 30.87 -44.12 -76.37
C GLU A 242 31.80 -43.12 -77.06
N PRO A 243 33.12 -43.20 -76.85
CA PRO A 243 34.07 -42.45 -77.64
C PRO A 243 33.88 -42.77 -79.12
N THR A 244 33.71 -41.75 -79.96
CA THR A 244 33.45 -41.91 -81.41
C THR A 244 34.56 -42.66 -82.15
N THR A 245 35.78 -42.58 -81.64
CA THR A 245 36.93 -43.37 -82.08
C THR A 245 37.86 -43.65 -80.90
N ALA A 246 38.87 -44.51 -81.08
CA ALA A 246 39.92 -44.75 -80.08
C ALA A 246 40.72 -43.48 -79.70
N THR A 247 40.57 -42.40 -80.49
CA THR A 247 41.16 -41.07 -80.26
C THR A 247 40.08 -39.98 -80.07
N GLY A 248 38.87 -40.36 -79.69
CA GLY A 248 37.79 -39.41 -79.41
C GLY A 248 38.14 -38.53 -78.21
N THR A 249 37.56 -37.32 -78.15
CA THR A 249 37.90 -36.35 -77.11
C THR A 249 37.58 -36.86 -75.70
N GLY A 250 38.56 -36.82 -74.80
CA GLY A 250 38.43 -37.26 -73.41
C GLY A 250 39.58 -36.78 -72.53
N THR A 251 39.30 -36.50 -71.26
CA THR A 251 40.32 -36.14 -70.27
C THR A 251 40.76 -37.38 -69.50
N VAL A 252 42.02 -37.42 -69.03
CA VAL A 252 42.50 -38.48 -68.13
C VAL A 252 41.51 -38.69 -66.99
N GLY A 253 41.07 -39.93 -66.76
CA GLY A 253 40.12 -40.25 -65.70
C GLY A 253 38.65 -40.19 -66.11
N ASP A 254 38.33 -39.74 -67.33
CA ASP A 254 36.97 -39.84 -67.87
C ASP A 254 36.56 -41.31 -67.99
N ILE A 255 35.42 -41.66 -67.39
CA ILE A 255 34.77 -42.95 -67.59
C ILE A 255 33.47 -42.73 -68.37
N ARG A 256 33.32 -43.47 -69.47
CA ARG A 256 32.10 -43.52 -70.29
C ARG A 256 31.69 -44.97 -70.48
N TRP A 257 30.43 -45.20 -70.82
CA TRP A 257 29.96 -46.55 -71.12
C TRP A 257 28.93 -46.55 -72.24
N ALA A 258 28.85 -47.68 -72.91
CA ALA A 258 27.77 -48.09 -73.79
C ALA A 258 27.19 -49.40 -73.26
N ASP A 259 26.19 -49.95 -73.95
CA ASP A 259 25.48 -51.16 -73.51
C ASP A 259 26.44 -52.35 -73.27
N ASP A 260 27.49 -52.47 -74.09
CA ASP A 260 28.40 -53.62 -74.07
C ASP A 260 29.81 -53.31 -73.55
N TYR A 261 30.16 -52.05 -73.27
CA TYR A 261 31.54 -51.67 -72.92
C TYR A 261 31.61 -50.51 -71.92
N ILE A 262 32.58 -50.59 -71.02
CA ILE A 262 33.06 -49.45 -70.24
C ILE A 262 34.36 -48.96 -70.87
N TYR A 263 34.46 -47.65 -71.07
CA TYR A 263 35.61 -46.94 -71.61
C TYR A 263 36.23 -46.06 -70.52
N VAL A 264 37.56 -46.11 -70.40
CA VAL A 264 38.34 -45.29 -69.47
C VAL A 264 39.43 -44.57 -70.24
N ALA A 265 39.45 -43.24 -70.15
CA ALA A 265 40.51 -42.42 -70.72
C ALA A 265 41.76 -42.52 -69.83
N VAL A 266 42.79 -43.21 -70.33
CA VAL A 266 44.05 -43.42 -69.61
C VAL A 266 45.10 -42.35 -69.88
N ALA A 267 44.90 -41.58 -70.95
CA ALA A 267 45.58 -40.35 -71.30
C ALA A 267 44.56 -39.44 -72.01
N THR A 268 44.85 -38.15 -72.18
CA THR A 268 43.99 -37.27 -73.00
C THR A 268 43.76 -37.91 -74.37
N ASP A 269 42.50 -38.01 -74.76
CA ASP A 269 42.01 -38.60 -76.00
C ASP A 269 42.49 -40.06 -76.23
N THR A 270 42.83 -40.80 -75.18
CA THR A 270 43.31 -42.19 -75.29
C THR A 270 42.47 -43.12 -74.43
N TRP A 271 41.71 -44.00 -75.08
CA TRP A 271 40.71 -44.83 -74.41
C TRP A 271 41.14 -46.29 -74.32
N LYS A 272 40.95 -46.89 -73.14
CA LYS A 272 40.90 -48.34 -72.96
C LYS A 272 39.46 -48.76 -72.73
N ARG A 273 39.07 -49.92 -73.25
CA ARG A 273 37.72 -50.47 -73.05
C ARG A 273 37.76 -51.86 -72.43
N VAL A 274 36.72 -52.18 -71.65
CA VAL A 274 36.45 -53.52 -71.13
C VAL A 274 35.01 -53.91 -71.49
N ALA A 275 34.81 -55.16 -71.94
CA ALA A 275 33.49 -55.66 -72.26
C ALA A 275 32.65 -55.84 -71.00
N ILE A 276 31.40 -55.41 -71.05
CA ILE A 276 30.37 -55.71 -70.07
C ILE A 276 29.76 -57.06 -70.47
N ALA A 277 29.85 -58.05 -69.60
CA ALA A 277 29.25 -59.35 -69.88
C ALA A 277 27.72 -59.25 -69.68
N SER A 278 26.94 -59.75 -70.66
CA SER A 278 25.52 -60.03 -70.46
C SER A 278 25.39 -61.32 -69.65
N PHE A 279 24.88 -61.22 -68.42
CA PHE A 279 24.51 -62.37 -67.60
C PHE A 279 23.04 -62.71 -67.76
#